data_AF-A0A0C3C8B0-F1
#
_entry.id   AF-A0A0C3C8B0-F1
#
_cell.length_a   1.000
_cell.length_b   1.000
_cell.length_c   1.000
_cell.angle_alpha   90.00
_cell.angle_beta   90.00
_cell.angle_gamma   90.00
#
_symmetry.space_group_name_H-M   'P 1'
#
loop_
_entity.id
_entity.type
_entity.pdbx_description
1 polymer ?
#
loop_
_entity_poly.entity_id
_entity_poly.type
_entity_poly.pdbx_seq_one_letter_code
_entity_poly.pdbx_strand_id
1 'polypeptide(L)' 'TIYIQELQNLHPEATRCTNQHMAMHIYDFLLLFGPVHSWWCFPFERLIGQLQRITNNHKYGK' A
#
# COMPACT_ATOMS: atom_id res chain seq x y z
N THR A 1 -5.56 -14.64 -11.92
CA THR A 1 -6.15 -13.77 -12.96
C THR A 1 -5.33 -13.90 -14.22
N ILE A 2 -5.98 -13.88 -15.38
CA ILE A 2 -5.34 -14.03 -16.70
C ILE A 2 -4.19 -13.03 -16.86
N TYR A 3 -4.37 -11.77 -16.45
CA TYR A 3 -3.31 -10.75 -16.49
C TYR A 3 -1.99 -11.17 -15.83
N ILE A 4 -2.02 -11.69 -14.59
CA ILE A 4 -0.79 -12.10 -13.89
C ILE A 4 -0.16 -13.31 -14.57
N GLN A 5 -0.97 -14.23 -15.07
CA GLN A 5 -0.48 -15.40 -15.79
C GLN A 5 0.23 -15.00 -17.09
N GLU A 6 -0.39 -14.13 -17.89
CA GLU A 6 0.19 -13.63 -19.13
C GLU A 6 1.46 -12.82 -18.87
N LEU A 7 1.49 -12.01 -17.82
CA LEU A 7 2.68 -11.27 -17.41
C LEU A 7 3.86 -12.21 -17.09
N GLN A 8 3.59 -13.31 -16.38
CA GLN A 8 4.60 -14.33 -16.07
C GLN A 8 5.04 -15.13 -17.30
N ASN A 9 4.13 -15.35 -18.25
CA ASN A 9 4.47 -16.03 -19.51
C ASN A 9 5.39 -15.15 -20.38
N LEU A 10 5.14 -13.83 -20.42
CA LEU A 10 5.93 -12.88 -21.21
C LEU A 10 7.25 -12.48 -20.53
N HIS A 11 7.27 -12.43 -19.20
CA HIS A 11 8.42 -12.07 -18.39
C HIS A 11 8.66 -13.12 -17.29
N PRO A 12 9.24 -14.29 -17.62
CA PRO A 12 9.48 -15.37 -16.65
C PRO A 12 10.42 -14.96 -15.51
N GLU A 13 11.31 -14.00 -15.76
CA GLU A 13 12.23 -13.40 -14.80
C GLU A 13 11.54 -12.47 -13.79
N ALA A 14 10.31 -12.02 -14.09
CA ALA A 14 9.60 -11.10 -13.22
C ALA A 14 9.05 -11.82 -11.99
N THR A 15 9.49 -11.39 -10.81
CA THR A 15 8.94 -11.87 -9.55
C THR A 15 7.48 -11.45 -9.41
N ARG A 16 6.63 -12.41 -9.03
CA ARG A 16 5.24 -12.13 -8.71
C ARG A 16 5.14 -11.35 -7.41
N CYS A 17 4.61 -10.14 -7.48
CA CYS A 17 4.47 -9.23 -6.36
C CYS A 17 2.99 -9.00 -6.03
N THR A 18 2.66 -8.90 -4.74
CA THR A 18 1.28 -8.59 -4.29
C THR A 18 0.75 -7.30 -4.91
N ASN A 19 1.63 -6.32 -5.14
CA ASN A 19 1.27 -5.05 -5.79
C ASN A 19 0.73 -5.23 -7.21
N GLN A 20 1.18 -6.26 -7.96
CA GLN A 20 0.64 -6.56 -9.29
C GLN A 20 -0.79 -7.07 -9.21
N HIS A 21 -1.09 -7.91 -8.21
CA HIS A 21 -2.47 -8.32 -7.93
C HIS A 21 -3.32 -7.11 -7.53
N MET A 22 -2.75 -6.22 -6.72
CA MET A 22 -3.43 -5.02 -6.27
C MET A 22 -3.78 -4.07 -7.43
N ALA A 23 -2.90 -3.95 -8.43
CA ALA A 23 -3.15 -3.12 -9.61
C ALA A 23 -4.44 -3.50 -10.36
N MET A 24 -4.82 -4.79 -10.37
CA MET A 24 -6.03 -5.25 -11.04
C MET A 24 -7.32 -4.81 -10.37
N HIS A 25 -7.28 -4.55 -9.06
CA HIS A 25 -8.45 -4.12 -8.29
C HIS A 25 -8.54 -2.60 -8.16
N ILE A 26 -7.68 -1.82 -8.81
CA ILE A 26 -7.77 -0.35 -8.78
C ILE A 26 -9.15 0.11 -9.24
N TYR A 27 -9.71 -0.47 -10.30
CA TYR A 27 -11.05 -0.14 -10.78
C TYR A 27 -12.11 -0.40 -9.70
N ASP A 28 -12.11 -1.61 -9.11
CA ASP A 28 -13.05 -1.98 -8.04
C ASP A 28 -12.93 -1.03 -6.85
N PHE A 29 -11.70 -0.66 -6.49
CA PHE A 29 -11.39 0.17 -5.34
C PHE A 29 -11.76 1.64 -5.57
N LEU A 30 -11.67 2.12 -6.81
CA LEU A 30 -12.19 3.45 -7.15
C LEU A 30 -13.70 3.52 -6.95
N LEU A 31 -14.44 2.45 -7.28
CA LEU A 31 -15.88 2.39 -7.07
C LEU A 31 -16.26 2.24 -5.59
N LEU A 32 -15.51 1.45 -4.83
CA LEU A 32 -15.82 1.12 -3.43
C LEU A 32 -15.31 2.16 -2.43
N PHE A 33 -14.12 2.72 -2.66
CA PHE A 33 -13.38 3.55 -1.70
C PHE A 33 -13.09 4.96 -2.21
N GLY A 34 -13.46 5.27 -3.45
CA GLY A 34 -13.24 6.56 -4.07
C GLY A 34 -11.79 6.75 -4.56
N PRO A 35 -11.34 8.01 -4.73
CA PRO A 35 -10.02 8.32 -5.29
C PRO A 35 -8.89 7.62 -4.55
N VAL A 36 -7.81 7.23 -5.25
CA VAL A 36 -6.64 6.53 -4.69
C VAL A 36 -6.09 7.20 -3.43
N HIS A 37 -6.07 8.54 -3.39
CA HIS A 37 -5.60 9.33 -2.25
C HIS A 37 -6.41 9.12 -0.97
N SER A 38 -7.66 8.65 -1.07
CA SER A 38 -8.52 8.37 0.08
C SER A 38 -8.09 7.13 0.85
N TRP A 39 -7.34 6.21 0.23
CA TRP A 39 -7.00 4.91 0.80
C TRP A 39 -5.51 4.54 0.69
N TRP A 40 -4.64 5.45 0.26
CA TRP A 40 -3.19 5.22 0.29
C TRP A 40 -2.58 5.43 1.68
N CYS A 41 -1.45 4.78 1.94
CA CYS A 41 -0.80 4.82 3.25
C CYS A 41 0.05 6.07 3.53
N PHE A 42 0.36 6.87 2.50
CA PHE A 42 1.33 7.97 2.60
C PHE A 42 1.06 9.00 3.74
N PRO A 43 -0.19 9.45 4.00
CA PRO A 43 -0.47 10.38 5.09
C PRO A 43 -0.19 9.76 6.45
N PHE A 44 -0.47 8.46 6.61
CA PHE A 44 -0.22 7.71 7.84
C PHE A 44 1.27 7.51 8.05
N GLU A 45 2.05 7.18 7.02
CA GLU A 45 3.51 7.08 7.10
C GLU A 45 4.14 8.42 7.52
N ARG A 46 3.66 9.53 6.96
CA ARG A 46 4.08 10.88 7.38
C ARG A 46 3.73 11.15 8.84
N LEU A 47 2.53 10.79 9.28
CA LEU A 47 2.10 10.93 10.67
C LEU A 47 2.98 10.10 11.61
N ILE A 48 3.29 8.84 11.26
CA ILE A 48 4.20 7.98 12.03
C ILE A 48 5.57 8.66 12.18
N GLY A 49 6.12 9.22 11.09
CA GLY A 49 7.37 9.97 11.15
C GLY A 49 7.30 11.20 12.05
N GLN A 50 6.16 11.90 12.09
CA GLN A 50 5.95 13.01 13.04
C GLN A 50 5.89 12.50 14.48
N LEU A 51 5.14 11.43 14.75
CA LEU A 51 5.02 10.82 16.07
C LEU A 51 6.38 10.36 16.62
N GLN A 52 7.23 9.78 15.77
CA GLN A 52 8.60 9.39 16.12
C GLN A 52 9.48 10.56 16.59
N ARG A 53 9.19 11.79 16.16
CA ARG A 53 9.94 13.01 16.54
C ARG A 53 9.37 13.73 17.76
N ILE A 54 8.19 13.33 18.24
CA ILE A 54 7.62 13.89 19.46
C ILE A 54 8.40 13.33 20.65
N THR A 55 8.87 14.21 21.52
CA THR A 55 9.52 13.84 22.77
C THR A 55 8.48 13.26 23.73
N ASN A 56 8.21 11.97 23.61
CA ASN A 56 7.52 11.27 24.69
C ASN A 56 8.45 11.33 25.91
N ASN A 57 7.93 11.70 27.08
CA ASN A 57 8.72 12.15 28.24
C ASN A 57 9.56 11.02 28.89
N HIS A 58 9.84 9.91 28.18
CA HIS A 58 10.48 8.66 28.61
C HIS A 58 9.98 8.13 29.97
N LYS A 59 8.81 8.60 30.41
CA LYS A 59 8.17 8.21 31.65
C LYS A 59 7.17 7.13 31.31
N TYR A 60 7.46 5.92 31.74
CA TYR A 60 6.42 4.90 31.90
C TYR A 60 5.36 5.48 32.85
N GLY A 61 4.08 5.30 32.50
CA GLY A 61 2.97 5.69 33.38
C GLY A 61 3.16 5.07 34.76
N LYS A 62 2.97 5.88 35.81
CA LYS A 62 2.92 5.38 37.19
C LYS A 62 1.66 4.55 37.41
#